data_AF-V4W5S8-F1
#
_entry.id   AF-V4W5S8-F1
#
_cell.length_a   1.000
_cell.length_b   1.000
_cell.length_c   1.000
_cell.angle_alpha   90.00
_cell.angle_beta   90.00
_cell.angle_gamma   90.00
#
_symmetry.space_group_name_H-M   'P 1'
#
loop_
_entity.id
_entity.type
_entity.pdbx_description
1 polymer ?
#
loop_
_entity_poly.entity_id
_entity_poly.type
_entity_poly.pdbx_seq_one_letter_code
_entity_poly.pdbx_strand_id
1 'polypeptide(L)' 'MEAAEELERRSKFLNSLIQKKKAKEQQEQNDQLNVRVRASDMPLPLQNKAFKCARDQLDSMPGKLDSKRLALALKK' A
#
# COMPACT_ATOMS: atom_id res chain seq x y z
N MET A 1 -27.93 -10.41 -27.34
CA MET A 1 -27.21 -11.25 -26.36
C MET A 1 -25.69 -11.02 -26.47
N GLU A 2 -25.12 -11.07 -27.68
CA GLU A 2 -23.69 -10.78 -27.96
C GLU A 2 -23.12 -9.46 -27.41
N ALA A 3 -23.84 -8.35 -27.55
CA ALA A 3 -23.32 -7.03 -27.13
C ALA A 3 -23.07 -6.94 -25.61
N ALA A 4 -23.87 -7.66 -24.81
CA ALA A 4 -23.70 -7.68 -23.36
C ALA A 4 -22.51 -8.56 -22.94
N GLU A 5 -22.34 -9.71 -23.59
CA GLU A 5 -21.20 -10.62 -23.34
C GLU A 5 -19.86 -9.98 -23.73
N GLU A 6 -19.82 -9.27 -24.86
CA GLU A 6 -18.63 -8.53 -25.28
C GLU A 6 -18.29 -7.41 -24.29
N LEU A 7 -19.31 -6.70 -23.78
CA LEU A 7 -19.11 -5.66 -22.78
C LEU A 7 -18.62 -6.23 -21.44
N GLU A 8 -19.13 -7.40 -21.03
CA GLU A 8 -18.64 -8.10 -19.85
C GLU A 8 -17.18 -8.57 -20.01
N ARG A 9 -16.81 -9.10 -21.18
CA ARG A 9 -15.42 -9.47 -21.51
C ARG A 9 -14.49 -8.27 -21.42
N ARG A 10 -14.88 -7.14 -22.02
CA ARG A 10 -14.11 -5.89 -21.96
C ARG A 10 -13.96 -5.37 -20.52
N SER A 11 -15.03 -5.44 -19.73
CA SER A 11 -15.01 -5.05 -18.32
C SER A 11 -14.04 -5.90 -17.50
N LYS A 12 -14.06 -7.23 -17.67
CA LYS A 12 -13.13 -8.15 -16.99
C LYS A 12 -11.68 -7.90 -17.39
N PHE A 13 -11.43 -7.72 -18.69
CA PHE A 13 -10.09 -7.41 -19.20
C PHE A 13 -9.55 -6.10 -18.64
N LEU A 14 -10.36 -5.03 -18.68
CA LEU A 14 -9.98 -3.73 -18.15
C LEU A 14 -9.70 -3.81 -16.63
N ASN A 15 -10.55 -4.48 -15.87
CA ASN A 15 -10.33 -4.69 -14.43
C ASN A 15 -9.03 -5.45 -14.16
N SER A 16 -8.72 -6.48 -14.94
CA SER A 16 -7.46 -7.22 -14.83
C SER A 16 -6.24 -6.32 -15.06
N LEU A 17 -6.28 -5.46 -16.09
CA LEU A 17 -5.22 -4.48 -16.35
C LEU A 17 -5.05 -3.49 -15.19
N ILE A 18 -6.15 -2.98 -14.64
CA ILE A 18 -6.14 -2.07 -13.49
C ILE A 18 -5.52 -2.74 -12.27
N GLN A 19 -5.91 -3.99 -11.96
CA GLN A 19 -5.34 -4.73 -10.83
C GLN A 19 -3.84 -4.97 -10.99
N LYS A 20 -3.40 -5.34 -12.20
CA LYS A 20 -1.98 -5.53 -12.50
C LYS A 20 -1.18 -4.22 -12.34
N LYS A 21 -1.74 -3.09 -12.79
CA LYS A 21 -1.10 -1.78 -12.63
C LYS A 21 -1.01 -1.39 -11.15
N LYS A 22 -2.10 -1.51 -10.39
CA LYS A 22 -2.13 -1.23 -8.95
C LYS A 22 -1.12 -2.05 -8.17
N ALA A 23 -0.99 -3.34 -8.47
CA ALA A 23 0.00 -4.22 -7.84
C ALA A 23 1.44 -3.74 -8.11
N LYS A 24 1.73 -3.34 -9.35
CA LYS A 24 3.06 -2.82 -9.72
C LYS A 24 3.36 -1.48 -9.04
N GLU A 25 2.43 -0.53 -9.08
CA GLU A 25 2.56 0.77 -8.40
C GLU A 25 2.76 0.58 -6.89
N GLN A 26 2.06 -0.39 -6.30
CA GLN A 26 2.22 -0.69 -4.89
C GLN A 26 3.58 -1.30 -4.57
N GLN A 27 4.07 -2.24 -5.40
CA GLN A 27 5.40 -2.80 -5.21
C GLN A 27 6.46 -1.71 -5.26
N GLU A 28 6.39 -0.81 -6.24
CA GLU A 28 7.34 0.29 -6.40
C GLU A 28 7.33 1.26 -5.21
N GLN A 29 6.16 1.56 -4.64
CA GLN A 29 6.07 2.38 -3.42
C GLN A 29 6.59 1.66 -2.17
N ASN A 30 6.35 0.36 -2.04
CA ASN A 30 6.91 -0.43 -0.94
C ASN A 30 8.45 -0.50 -1.03
N ASP A 31 8.99 -0.67 -2.24
CA ASP A 31 10.43 -0.65 -2.49
C ASP A 31 11.06 0.71 -2.14
N GLN A 32 10.41 1.82 -2.52
CA GLN A 32 10.86 3.18 -2.16
C GLN A 32 10.89 3.43 -0.65
N LEU A 33 9.95 2.83 0.10
CA LEU A 33 9.87 2.97 1.55
C LEU A 33 10.65 1.87 2.30
N ASN A 34 11.28 0.93 1.58
CA ASN A 34 11.92 -0.27 2.11
C ASN A 34 11.00 -1.09 3.04
N VAL A 35 9.69 -1.14 2.73
CA VAL A 35 8.68 -1.85 3.52
C VAL A 35 8.28 -3.15 2.82
N ARG A 36 8.06 -4.22 3.59
CA ARG A 36 7.49 -5.47 3.09
C ARG A 36 6.25 -5.85 3.88
N VAL A 37 5.08 -5.70 3.26
CA VAL A 37 3.79 -6.10 3.85
C VAL A 37 3.67 -7.62 3.88
N ARG A 38 3.36 -8.19 5.05
CA ARG A 38 3.10 -9.64 5.21
C ARG A 38 1.61 -9.97 5.12
N ALA A 39 0.78 -9.14 5.76
CA ALA A 39 -0.67 -9.22 5.75
C ALA A 39 -1.22 -7.82 6.08
N SER A 40 -2.36 -7.45 5.50
CA SER A 40 -3.05 -6.21 5.80
C SER A 40 -4.49 -6.25 5.28
N ASP A 41 -5.45 -5.99 6.15
CA ASP A 41 -6.85 -5.72 5.77
C ASP A 41 -7.09 -4.23 5.45
N MET A 42 -6.10 -3.36 5.69
CA MET A 42 -6.20 -1.93 5.38
C MET A 42 -6.13 -1.68 3.86
N PRO A 43 -6.97 -0.79 3.29
CA PRO A 43 -6.87 -0.40 1.88
C PRO A 43 -5.52 0.26 1.53
N LEU A 44 -5.09 0.18 0.27
CA LEU A 44 -3.79 0.71 -0.18
C LEU A 44 -3.55 2.18 0.16
N PRO A 45 -4.52 3.09 -0.04
CA PRO A 45 -4.33 4.50 0.32
C PRO A 45 -4.07 4.69 1.82
N LEU A 46 -4.62 3.81 2.66
CA LEU A 46 -4.41 3.85 4.11
C LEU A 46 -3.06 3.25 4.50
N GLN A 47 -2.66 2.15 3.86
CA GLN A 47 -1.32 1.56 4.04
C GLN A 47 -0.22 2.58 3.70
N ASN A 48 -0.34 3.28 2.58
CA ASN A 48 0.64 4.29 2.16
C ASN A 48 0.76 5.44 3.17
N LYS A 49 -0.38 5.90 3.72
CA LYS A 49 -0.39 6.90 4.79
C LYS A 49 0.28 6.37 6.05
N ALA A 50 0.00 5.12 6.45
CA ALA A 50 0.60 4.50 7.61
C ALA A 50 2.13 4.36 7.46
N PHE A 51 2.63 3.91 6.30
CA PHE A 51 4.07 3.78 6.07
C PHE A 51 4.77 5.13 6.04
N LYS A 52 4.17 6.14 5.40
CA LYS A 52 4.69 7.50 5.41
C LYS A 52 4.78 8.04 6.84
N CYS A 53 3.71 7.91 7.62
CA CYS A 53 3.67 8.37 9.00
C CYS A 53 4.73 7.64 9.86
N ALA A 54 4.91 6.33 9.65
CA ALA A 54 5.96 5.58 10.34
C ALA A 54 7.38 6.05 9.97
N ARG A 55 7.62 6.36 8.69
CA ARG A 55 8.89 6.92 8.23
C ARG A 55 9.17 8.28 8.84
N ASP A 56 8.18 9.17 8.85
CA ASP A 56 8.28 10.51 9.43
C ASP A 56 8.64 10.44 10.93
N GLN A 57 8.01 9.51 11.68
CA GLN A 57 8.35 9.28 13.09
C GLN A 57 9.78 8.75 13.27
N LEU A 58 10.20 7.80 12.44
CA LEU A 58 11.58 7.28 12.45
C LEU A 58 12.60 8.39 12.17
N ASP A 59 12.34 9.24 11.19
CA ASP A 59 13.24 10.33 10.81
C ASP A 59 13.30 11.43 11.89
N SER A 60 12.22 11.61 12.66
CA SER A 60 12.18 12.53 13.80
C SER A 60 12.92 12.05 15.06
N MET A 61 13.36 10.78 15.09
CA MET A 61 14.01 10.15 16.24
C MET A 61 15.51 9.96 15.97
N PRO A 62 16.37 10.97 16.22
CA PRO A 62 17.80 10.83 16.07
C PRO A 62 18.38 9.88 17.13
N GLY A 63 19.22 8.93 16.70
CA GLY A 63 19.96 8.03 17.59
C GLY A 63 19.50 6.57 17.54
N LYS A 64 19.77 5.81 18.62
CA LYS A 64 19.41 4.39 18.70
C LYS A 64 17.88 4.25 18.78
N LEU A 65 17.32 3.45 17.88
CA LEU A 65 15.89 3.19 17.78
C LEU A 65 15.31 2.70 19.12
N ASP A 66 14.40 3.46 19.72
CA ASP A 66 13.61 3.02 20.88
C ASP A 66 12.26 2.47 20.41
N SER A 67 12.12 1.14 20.41
CA SER A 67 10.93 0.46 19.92
C SER A 67 9.66 0.78 20.74
N LYS A 68 9.78 1.04 22.04
CA LYS A 68 8.62 1.33 22.91
C LYS A 68 8.07 2.72 22.59
N ARG A 69 8.96 3.70 22.47
CA ARG A 69 8.62 5.08 22.10
C ARG A 69 8.05 5.16 20.69
N LEU A 70 8.63 4.43 19.74
CA LEU A 70 8.07 4.33 18.39
C LEU A 70 6.65 3.73 18.41
N ALA A 71 6.44 2.61 19.11
CA ALA A 71 5.12 1.99 19.21
C ALA A 71 4.06 2.92 19.82
N LEU A 72 4.43 3.69 20.86
CA LEU A 72 3.55 4.69 21.46
C LEU A 72 3.21 5.84 20.51
N ALA A 73 4.16 6.26 19.66
CA ALA A 73 3.94 7.29 18.67
C ALA A 73 3.00 6.82 17.55
N LEU A 74 3.15 5.58 17.07
CA LEU A 74 2.35 5.00 15.98
C LEU A 74 0.92 4.60 16.38
N LYS A 75 0.63 4.51 17.69
CA LYS A 75 -0.69 4.09 18.20
C LYS A 75 -1.75 5.20 18.15
N LYS A 76 -1.34 6.47 18.10
CA LYS A 76 -2.24 7.63 18.16
C LYS A 76 -2.98 7.84 16.85
#